data_AF-A0A3A9GV71-F1
#
_entry.id   AF-A0A3A9GV71-F1
#
_cell.length_a   1.000
_cell.length_b   1.000
_cell.length_c   1.000
_cell.angle_alpha   90.00
_cell.angle_beta   90.00
_cell.angle_gamma   90.00
#
_symmetry.space_group_name_H-M   'P 1'
#
loop_
_entity.id
_entity.type
_entity.pdbx_description
1 polymer ?
#
loop_
_entity_poly.entity_id
_entity_poly.type
_entity_poly.pdbx_seq_one_letter_code
_entity_poly.pdbx_strand_id
1 'polypeptide(L)'
;MINVSYVQEQIKMKKRKELLEKHPYKIWEGKDGKWYTYIPDKKRGRILKKRITREAIENDVIEYWKSEIDNPCISEVFHEWNDRRLELKKISMATHLRNKQIFYRHYNEFGNRKIKSVCEEEYEEFLEEQIAEKELTAKSFSNLKTITRGMLKRAKKRKLISFNVEEMLQDLDTSETDFKKTIKEDYEEVFNDEEMSSMINYLKENLDSKNIGILLMFATGIRVGELVALKHDVFDGNTFKIRRTETRYLGEDGKYVYSVKEFPKSEAGVRTVVIPDDYVWLCSKIKTLNPFGEYVFTNDKGDRMTTNCIRRRLERNCQKLEIYKKSPHKIRKTYGTILLDHNIDRRLIMEQMGHTDISCTENHYHRNRRNIETKSQIISSIPEFKAT
;
A
#
# COMPACT_ATOMS: atom_id res chain seq x y z
N MET A 1 33.13 0.72 -41.38
CA MET A 1 33.08 -0.34 -40.35
C MET A 1 33.40 0.30 -39.00
N ILE A 2 32.45 0.34 -38.06
CA ILE A 2 32.74 0.79 -36.69
C ILE A 2 33.64 -0.27 -36.06
N ASN A 3 34.87 0.11 -35.69
CA ASN A 3 35.82 -0.79 -35.06
C ASN A 3 35.29 -1.20 -33.68
N VAL A 4 34.76 -2.41 -33.60
CA VAL A 4 34.15 -2.97 -32.38
C VAL A 4 35.15 -2.99 -31.21
N SER A 5 36.45 -3.17 -31.49
CA SER A 5 37.52 -3.12 -30.49
C SER A 5 37.68 -1.72 -29.89
N TYR A 6 37.68 -0.67 -30.72
CA TYR A 6 37.75 0.72 -30.27
C TYR A 6 36.54 1.11 -29.39
N VAL A 7 35.33 0.70 -29.79
CA VAL A 7 34.12 0.95 -29.00
C VAL A 7 34.16 0.21 -27.65
N GLN A 8 34.65 -1.02 -27.62
CA GLN A 8 34.82 -1.78 -26.38
C GLN A 8 35.86 -1.14 -25.45
N GLU A 9 36.93 -0.58 -26.00
CA GLU A 9 37.97 0.11 -25.26
C GLU A 9 37.46 1.43 -24.66
N GLN A 10 36.69 2.21 -25.42
CA GLN A 10 36.00 3.40 -24.93
C GLN A 10 35.01 3.09 -23.79
N ILE A 11 34.27 1.98 -23.89
CA ILE A 11 33.37 1.53 -22.82
C ILE A 11 34.14 1.12 -21.57
N LYS A 12 35.28 0.42 -21.71
CA LYS A 12 36.15 0.03 -20.59
C LYS A 12 36.73 1.27 -19.90
N MET A 13 37.23 2.23 -20.67
CA MET A 13 37.78 3.50 -20.15
C MET A 13 36.72 4.32 -19.42
N LYS A 14 35.50 4.42 -19.96
CA LYS A 14 34.39 5.12 -19.31
C LYS A 14 34.01 4.48 -17.98
N LYS A 15 33.86 3.15 -17.93
CA LYS A 15 33.59 2.41 -16.68
C LYS A 15 34.73 2.58 -15.68
N ARG A 16 35.99 2.57 -16.13
CA ARG A 16 37.16 2.80 -15.27
C ARG A 16 37.05 4.16 -14.58
N LYS A 17 36.75 5.20 -15.35
CA LYS A 17 36.60 6.57 -14.84
C LYS A 17 35.45 6.69 -13.83
N GLU A 18 34.27 6.15 -14.16
CA GLU A 18 33.10 6.15 -13.26
C GLU A 18 33.39 5.47 -11.91
N LEU A 19 34.16 4.37 -11.89
CA LEU A 19 34.53 3.68 -10.64
C LEU A 19 35.54 4.47 -9.81
N LEU A 20 36.47 5.16 -10.46
CA LEU A 20 37.43 6.04 -9.77
C LEU A 20 36.73 7.28 -9.19
N GLU A 21 35.76 7.86 -9.91
CA GLU A 21 34.96 9.01 -9.43
C GLU A 21 34.10 8.67 -8.20
N LYS A 22 33.66 7.42 -8.06
CA LYS A 22 32.94 6.95 -6.85
C LYS A 22 33.83 6.87 -5.61
N HIS A 23 35.15 6.88 -5.77
CA HIS A 23 36.08 6.71 -4.66
C HIS A 23 36.17 7.99 -3.80
N PRO A 24 35.82 7.95 -2.50
CA PRO A 24 35.74 9.15 -1.67
C PRO A 24 37.11 9.68 -1.24
N TYR A 25 38.19 8.95 -1.49
CA TYR A 25 39.53 9.29 -1.03
C TYR A 25 40.44 9.67 -2.19
N LYS A 26 41.31 10.67 -1.93
CA LYS A 26 42.30 11.11 -2.90
C LYS A 26 43.33 9.99 -3.14
N ILE A 27 43.75 9.83 -4.39
CA ILE A 27 44.95 9.07 -4.78
C ILE A 27 46.12 10.05 -4.85
N TRP A 28 47.24 9.78 -4.16
CA TRP A 28 48.41 10.67 -4.14
C TRP A 28 49.74 9.92 -4.21
N GLU A 29 50.79 10.61 -4.63
CA GLU A 29 52.16 10.11 -4.65
C GLU A 29 52.92 10.57 -3.39
N GLY A 30 53.62 9.65 -2.75
CA GLY A 30 54.46 9.91 -1.57
C GLY A 30 55.88 10.33 -1.94
N LYS A 31 56.63 10.81 -0.94
CA LYS A 31 58.04 11.20 -1.10
C LYS A 31 58.96 10.02 -1.49
N ASP A 32 58.48 8.78 -1.34
CA ASP A 32 59.18 7.55 -1.71
C ASP A 32 58.86 7.06 -3.13
N GLY A 33 58.19 7.89 -3.95
CA GLY A 33 57.80 7.58 -5.33
C GLY A 33 56.69 6.54 -5.45
N LYS A 34 56.03 6.17 -4.34
CA LYS A 34 54.90 5.23 -4.33
C LYS A 34 53.57 5.94 -4.32
N TRP A 35 52.55 5.24 -4.79
CA TRP A 35 51.18 5.73 -4.87
C TRP A 35 50.31 5.17 -3.76
N TYR A 36 49.47 6.02 -3.18
CA TYR A 36 48.68 5.76 -1.99
C TYR A 36 47.22 6.14 -2.19
N THR A 37 46.33 5.39 -1.53
CA THR A 37 44.95 5.79 -1.29
C THR A 37 44.40 5.10 -0.05
N TYR A 38 43.31 5.63 0.51
CA TYR A 38 42.52 4.91 1.50
C TYR A 38 41.41 4.14 0.82
N ILE A 39 41.21 2.87 1.16
CA ILE A 39 40.05 2.07 0.73
C ILE A 39 39.07 1.96 1.91
N PRO A 40 37.76 2.20 1.70
CA PRO A 40 36.79 2.05 2.78
C PRO A 40 36.78 0.62 3.36
N ASP A 41 36.70 0.50 4.68
CA ASP A 41 36.66 -0.78 5.38
C ASP A 41 35.60 -0.75 6.48
N LYS A 42 34.76 -1.79 6.58
CA LYS A 42 33.64 -1.82 7.54
C LYS A 42 34.09 -1.93 9.00
N LYS A 43 35.28 -2.49 9.29
CA LYS A 43 35.77 -2.70 10.66
C LYS A 43 36.66 -1.56 11.16
N ARG A 44 37.46 -0.99 10.27
CA ARG A 44 38.48 0.04 10.58
C ARG A 44 38.15 1.42 10.03
N GLY A 45 37.00 1.57 9.38
CA GLY A 45 36.57 2.77 8.65
C GLY A 45 37.29 2.90 7.29
N ARG A 46 38.62 2.82 7.29
CA ARG A 46 39.46 2.87 6.09
C ARG A 46 40.80 2.17 6.27
N ILE A 47 41.35 1.63 5.18
CA ILE A 47 42.66 0.98 5.15
C ILE A 47 43.54 1.71 4.12
N LEU A 48 44.76 2.05 4.50
CA LEU A 48 45.74 2.61 3.58
C LEU A 48 46.30 1.52 2.66
N LYS A 49 46.18 1.69 1.35
CA LYS A 49 46.86 0.87 0.34
C LYS A 49 48.01 1.63 -0.30
N LYS A 50 49.06 0.90 -0.65
CA LYS A 50 50.27 1.41 -1.31
C LYS A 50 50.66 0.55 -2.51
N ARG A 51 51.06 1.18 -3.61
CA ARG A 51 51.54 0.53 -4.84
C ARG A 51 52.69 1.31 -5.47
N ILE A 52 53.43 0.66 -6.35
CA ILE A 52 54.59 1.25 -7.03
C ILE A 52 54.13 2.21 -8.14
N THR A 53 53.06 1.89 -8.86
CA THR A 53 52.54 2.70 -9.97
C THR A 53 51.16 3.25 -9.68
N ARG A 54 50.82 4.39 -10.30
CA ARG A 54 49.48 4.98 -10.27
C ARG A 54 48.42 4.00 -10.78
N GLU A 55 48.71 3.31 -11.87
CA GLU A 55 47.77 2.35 -12.46
C GLU A 55 47.46 1.19 -11.51
N ALA A 56 48.45 0.70 -10.77
CA ALA A 56 48.26 -0.38 -9.81
C ALA A 56 47.38 0.04 -8.63
N ILE A 57 47.55 1.27 -8.09
CA ILE A 57 46.67 1.74 -7.02
C ILE A 57 45.25 2.01 -7.52
N GLU A 58 45.10 2.53 -8.75
CA GLU A 58 43.79 2.70 -9.38
C GLU A 58 43.11 1.34 -9.60
N ASN A 59 43.86 0.31 -9.99
CA ASN A 59 43.35 -1.05 -10.13
C ASN A 59 42.82 -1.62 -8.81
N ASP A 60 43.50 -1.41 -7.67
CA ASP A 60 42.98 -1.79 -6.35
C ASP A 60 41.65 -1.08 -6.03
N VAL A 61 41.53 0.21 -6.35
CA VAL A 61 40.29 1.00 -6.15
C VAL A 61 39.17 0.45 -7.03
N ILE A 62 39.47 0.19 -8.30
CA ILE A 62 38.51 -0.37 -9.26
C ILE A 62 38.06 -1.76 -8.84
N GLU A 63 38.99 -2.62 -8.40
CA GLU A 63 38.70 -3.97 -7.92
C GLU A 63 37.80 -3.94 -6.69
N TYR A 64 38.08 -3.05 -5.73
CA TYR A 64 37.22 -2.81 -4.58
C TYR A 64 35.79 -2.44 -5.02
N TRP A 65 35.63 -1.42 -5.87
CA TRP A 65 34.30 -0.99 -6.31
C TRP A 65 33.59 -2.02 -7.19
N LYS A 66 34.32 -2.78 -8.01
CA LYS A 66 33.77 -3.93 -8.74
C LYS A 66 33.25 -4.97 -7.78
N SER A 67 34.02 -5.33 -6.74
CA SER A 67 33.62 -6.30 -5.73
C SER A 67 32.35 -5.86 -4.98
N GLU A 68 32.23 -4.57 -4.68
CA GLU A 68 31.03 -4.01 -4.04
C GLU A 68 29.82 -3.99 -4.98
N ILE A 69 30.00 -3.68 -6.26
CA ILE A 69 28.93 -3.71 -7.28
C ILE A 69 28.48 -5.13 -7.61
N ASP A 70 29.42 -6.07 -7.62
CA ASP A 70 29.19 -7.48 -7.94
C ASP A 70 28.66 -8.27 -6.74
N ASN A 71 28.79 -7.73 -5.53
CA ASN A 71 28.19 -8.28 -4.32
C ASN A 71 27.62 -7.13 -3.47
N PRO A 72 26.48 -6.56 -3.87
CA PRO A 72 25.81 -5.54 -3.07
C PRO A 72 25.17 -6.16 -1.82
N CYS A 73 24.86 -5.32 -0.83
CA CYS A 73 24.00 -5.70 0.27
C CYS A 73 22.55 -5.91 -0.21
N ILE A 74 21.79 -6.72 0.52
CA ILE A 74 20.38 -6.99 0.22
C ILE A 74 19.57 -5.69 0.17
N SER A 75 19.84 -4.77 1.08
CA SER A 75 19.23 -3.42 1.12
C SER A 75 19.46 -2.63 -0.18
N GLU A 76 20.67 -2.67 -0.73
CA GLU A 76 20.99 -1.98 -1.98
C GLU A 76 20.20 -2.57 -3.16
N VAL A 77 20.05 -3.90 -3.20
CA VAL A 77 19.25 -4.58 -4.23
C VAL A 77 17.77 -4.25 -4.08
N PHE A 78 17.27 -4.15 -2.85
CA PHE A 78 15.90 -3.73 -2.58
C PHE A 78 15.64 -2.30 -3.07
N HIS A 79 16.51 -1.36 -2.71
CA HIS A 79 16.40 0.05 -3.12
C HIS A 79 16.44 0.18 -4.62
N GLU A 80 17.43 -0.44 -5.27
CA GLU A 80 17.54 -0.48 -6.73
C GLU A 80 16.26 -1.04 -7.37
N TRP A 81 15.71 -2.13 -6.84
CA TRP A 81 14.47 -2.73 -7.37
C TRP A 81 13.26 -1.81 -7.20
N ASN A 82 13.07 -1.23 -6.01
CA ASN A 82 11.88 -0.47 -5.67
C ASN A 82 11.89 0.92 -6.32
N ASP A 83 13.02 1.63 -6.26
CA ASP A 83 13.22 2.95 -6.87
C ASP A 83 13.05 2.87 -8.38
N ARG A 84 13.66 1.86 -9.01
CA ARG A 84 13.51 1.63 -10.46
C ARG A 84 12.06 1.43 -10.88
N ARG A 85 11.24 0.75 -10.08
CA ARG A 85 9.81 0.57 -10.40
C ARG A 85 9.03 1.87 -10.30
N LEU A 86 9.42 2.77 -9.39
CA LEU A 86 8.83 4.11 -9.28
C LEU A 86 9.21 4.96 -10.50
N GLU A 87 10.50 4.99 -10.86
CA GLU A 87 11.01 5.71 -12.04
C GLU A 87 10.33 5.25 -13.33
N LEU A 88 10.16 3.93 -13.49
CA LEU A 88 9.43 3.35 -14.62
C LEU A 88 7.91 3.52 -14.56
N LYS A 89 7.39 4.24 -13.56
CA LYS A 89 5.94 4.43 -13.33
C LYS A 89 5.16 3.11 -13.18
N LYS A 90 5.84 2.01 -12.83
CA LYS A 90 5.22 0.69 -12.58
C LYS A 90 4.53 0.62 -11.22
N ILE A 91 4.91 1.51 -10.30
CA ILE A 91 4.28 1.67 -8.99
C ILE A 91 4.08 3.14 -8.69
N SER A 92 3.09 3.44 -7.84
CA SER A 92 2.91 4.78 -7.29
C SER A 92 3.84 5.04 -6.10
N MET A 93 4.09 6.32 -5.80
CA MET A 93 4.85 6.75 -4.61
C MET A 93 4.34 6.11 -3.31
N ALA A 94 3.01 6.03 -3.13
CA ALA A 94 2.42 5.35 -1.97
C ALA A 94 2.82 3.87 -1.84
N THR A 95 2.94 3.17 -2.97
CA THR A 95 3.37 1.75 -2.99
C THR A 95 4.85 1.64 -2.71
N HIS A 96 5.66 2.53 -3.30
CA HIS A 96 7.09 2.60 -3.10
C HIS A 96 7.45 2.79 -1.62
N LEU A 97 6.83 3.76 -0.95
CA LEU A 97 7.03 4.04 0.47
C LEU A 97 6.54 2.90 1.37
N ARG A 98 5.38 2.30 1.05
CA ARG A 98 4.90 1.12 1.77
C ARG A 98 5.88 -0.04 1.68
N ASN A 99 6.45 -0.29 0.50
CA ASN A 99 7.47 -1.32 0.33
C ASN A 99 8.70 -1.00 1.19
N LYS A 100 9.16 0.27 1.24
CA LYS A 100 10.27 0.69 2.11
C LYS A 100 9.95 0.43 3.59
N GLN A 101 8.74 0.76 4.03
CA GLN A 101 8.31 0.53 5.41
C GLN A 101 8.28 -0.97 5.78
N ILE A 102 7.78 -1.83 4.88
CA ILE A 102 7.80 -3.28 5.09
C ILE A 102 9.25 -3.77 5.12
N PHE A 103 10.08 -3.33 4.19
CA PHE A 103 11.50 -3.72 4.15
C PHE A 103 12.21 -3.36 5.44
N TYR A 104 12.16 -2.11 5.89
CA TYR A 104 12.85 -1.69 7.12
C TYR A 104 12.29 -2.35 8.39
N ARG A 105 11.01 -2.72 8.42
CA ARG A 105 10.42 -3.45 9.55
C ARG A 105 11.01 -4.86 9.72
N HIS A 106 11.37 -5.51 8.62
CA HIS A 106 11.74 -6.94 8.60
C HIS A 106 13.22 -7.16 8.29
N TYR A 107 13.73 -6.53 7.24
CA TYR A 107 15.09 -6.69 6.73
C TYR A 107 16.13 -5.81 7.45
N ASN A 108 15.91 -5.41 8.71
CA ASN A 108 16.80 -4.47 9.40
C ASN A 108 18.28 -4.91 9.39
N GLU A 109 18.64 -5.93 10.18
CA GLU A 109 20.00 -6.45 10.21
C GLU A 109 20.29 -7.37 9.02
N PHE A 110 19.31 -8.21 8.67
CA PHE A 110 19.42 -9.14 7.54
C PHE A 110 19.70 -8.41 6.22
N GLY A 111 19.12 -7.23 6.01
CA GLY A 111 19.33 -6.40 4.81
C GLY A 111 20.76 -5.88 4.65
N ASN A 112 21.56 -5.86 5.72
CA ASN A 112 22.96 -5.43 5.68
C ASN A 112 23.90 -6.54 5.19
N ARG A 113 23.42 -7.79 5.12
CA ARG A 113 24.19 -8.92 4.60
C ARG A 113 24.44 -8.76 3.10
N LYS A 114 25.56 -9.30 2.64
CA LYS A 114 25.95 -9.31 1.24
C LYS A 114 25.14 -10.36 0.51
N ILE A 115 24.51 -10.01 -0.61
CA ILE A 115 23.50 -10.88 -1.22
C ILE A 115 24.06 -12.23 -1.69
N LYS A 116 25.33 -12.30 -2.10
CA LYS A 116 26.00 -13.55 -2.48
C LYS A 116 26.45 -14.40 -1.28
N SER A 117 26.42 -13.85 -0.07
CA SER A 117 26.78 -14.56 1.17
C SER A 117 25.55 -15.03 1.94
N VAL A 118 24.39 -15.11 1.28
CA VAL A 118 23.15 -15.61 1.85
C VAL A 118 22.67 -16.71 0.93
N CYS A 119 22.62 -17.95 1.43
CA CYS A 119 22.11 -19.08 0.66
C CYS A 119 20.57 -19.08 0.62
N GLU A 120 20.00 -20.04 -0.10
CA GLU A 120 18.55 -20.21 -0.24
C GLU A 120 17.88 -20.49 1.12
N GLU A 121 18.41 -21.46 1.87
CA GLU A 121 17.91 -21.86 3.19
C GLU A 121 17.86 -20.67 4.16
N GLU A 122 18.87 -19.81 4.16
CA GLU A 122 18.91 -18.64 5.04
C GLU A 122 17.83 -17.59 4.72
N TYR A 123 17.30 -17.54 3.50
CA TYR A 123 16.12 -16.71 3.20
C TYR A 123 14.83 -17.35 3.67
N GLU A 124 14.74 -18.67 3.62
CA GLU A 124 13.57 -19.44 4.08
C GLU A 124 13.42 -19.30 5.58
N GLU A 125 14.47 -19.66 6.32
CA GLU A 125 14.56 -19.53 7.78
C GLU A 125 14.22 -18.09 8.22
N PHE A 126 14.83 -17.09 7.58
CA PHE A 126 14.54 -15.68 7.88
C PHE A 126 13.05 -15.34 7.70
N LEU A 127 12.42 -15.80 6.62
CA LEU A 127 11.01 -15.49 6.36
C LEU A 127 10.09 -16.17 7.37
N GLU A 128 10.38 -17.41 7.74
CA GLU A 128 9.63 -18.19 8.74
C GLU A 128 9.77 -17.58 10.13
N GLU A 129 11.00 -17.24 10.55
CA GLU A 129 11.28 -16.55 11.82
C GLU A 129 10.51 -15.23 11.93
N GLN A 130 10.40 -14.46 10.84
CA GLN A 130 9.63 -13.20 10.84
C GLN A 130 8.16 -13.39 11.17
N ILE A 131 7.57 -14.57 10.93
CA ILE A 131 6.18 -14.86 11.29
C ILE A 131 6.04 -14.86 12.81
N ALA A 132 6.90 -15.62 13.50
CA ALA A 132 6.89 -15.75 14.95
C ALA A 132 7.32 -14.44 15.64
N GLU A 133 8.44 -13.85 15.23
CA GLU A 133 9.01 -12.67 15.89
C GLU A 133 8.12 -11.42 15.82
N LYS A 134 7.37 -11.27 14.72
CA LYS A 134 6.52 -10.08 14.49
C LYS A 134 5.03 -10.39 14.61
N GLU A 135 4.68 -11.61 15.04
CA GLU A 135 3.32 -12.15 15.11
C GLU A 135 2.51 -11.83 13.84
N LEU A 136 3.02 -12.24 12.68
CA LEU A 136 2.45 -11.83 11.42
C LEU A 136 1.10 -12.50 11.16
N THR A 137 0.16 -11.71 10.65
CA THR A 137 -1.02 -12.26 9.96
C THR A 137 -0.62 -12.78 8.59
N ALA A 138 -1.36 -13.76 8.05
CA ALA A 138 -1.14 -14.29 6.70
C ALA A 138 -1.09 -13.18 5.63
N LYS A 139 -1.91 -12.13 5.78
CA LYS A 139 -1.89 -10.98 4.88
C LYS A 139 -0.61 -10.15 4.99
N SER A 140 -0.10 -9.95 6.21
CA SER A 140 1.15 -9.23 6.43
C SER A 140 2.33 -10.00 5.85
N PHE A 141 2.38 -11.32 6.10
CA PHE A 141 3.40 -12.20 5.54
C PHE A 141 3.36 -12.24 4.00
N SER A 142 2.18 -12.32 3.41
CA SER A 142 2.00 -12.22 1.95
C SER A 142 2.58 -10.92 1.36
N ASN A 143 2.46 -9.80 2.07
CA ASN A 143 3.08 -8.53 1.65
C ASN A 143 4.61 -8.57 1.76
N LEU A 144 5.15 -9.18 2.82
CA LEU A 144 6.59 -9.43 2.99
C LEU A 144 7.13 -10.31 1.83
N LYS A 145 6.52 -11.47 1.62
CA LYS A 145 6.80 -12.39 0.50
C LYS A 145 6.80 -11.69 -0.86
N THR A 146 5.88 -10.74 -1.06
CA THR A 146 5.80 -9.95 -2.30
C THR A 146 7.03 -9.05 -2.51
N ILE A 147 7.52 -8.37 -1.46
CA ILE A 147 8.72 -7.53 -1.59
C ILE A 147 9.98 -8.39 -1.78
N THR A 148 10.07 -9.51 -1.06
CA THR A 148 11.19 -10.47 -1.15
C THR A 148 11.28 -11.06 -2.54
N ARG A 149 10.16 -11.60 -3.06
CA ARG A 149 10.05 -12.10 -4.44
C ARG A 149 10.54 -11.07 -5.45
N GLY A 150 10.08 -9.84 -5.33
CA GLY A 150 10.41 -8.77 -6.27
C GLY A 150 11.90 -8.44 -6.29
N MET A 151 12.48 -8.25 -5.10
CA MET A 151 13.90 -7.98 -4.92
C MET A 151 14.77 -9.15 -5.40
N LEU A 152 14.46 -10.39 -5.01
CA LEU A 152 15.27 -11.55 -5.39
C LEU A 152 15.15 -11.88 -6.89
N LYS A 153 13.99 -11.66 -7.52
CA LYS A 153 13.90 -11.73 -9.00
C LYS A 153 14.81 -10.71 -9.67
N ARG A 154 14.99 -9.52 -9.08
CA ARG A 154 15.95 -8.52 -9.57
C ARG A 154 17.38 -9.02 -9.37
N ALA A 155 17.70 -9.59 -8.21
CA ALA A 155 19.00 -10.19 -7.91
C ALA A 155 19.36 -11.29 -8.92
N LYS A 156 18.44 -12.22 -9.19
CA LYS A 156 18.59 -13.30 -10.18
C LYS A 156 18.82 -12.74 -11.58
N LYS A 157 18.06 -11.72 -11.99
CA LYS A 157 18.27 -11.04 -13.29
C LYS A 157 19.65 -10.38 -13.40
N ARG A 158 20.21 -9.93 -12.29
CA ARG A 158 21.58 -9.40 -12.20
C ARG A 158 22.66 -10.48 -12.02
N LYS A 159 22.27 -11.76 -12.00
CA LYS A 159 23.15 -12.91 -11.73
C LYS A 159 23.88 -12.80 -10.38
N LEU A 160 23.21 -12.21 -9.39
CA LEU A 160 23.72 -12.10 -8.01
C LEU A 160 23.40 -13.33 -7.17
N ILE A 161 22.38 -14.10 -7.57
CA ILE A 161 21.99 -15.37 -6.97
C ILE A 161 21.75 -16.39 -8.09
N SER A 162 21.91 -17.68 -7.78
CA SER A 162 21.72 -18.81 -8.69
C SER A 162 20.39 -19.55 -8.48
N PHE A 163 19.90 -19.60 -7.24
CA PHE A 163 18.74 -20.40 -6.84
C PHE A 163 17.41 -19.90 -7.44
N ASN A 164 16.35 -20.68 -7.26
CA ASN A 164 15.04 -20.41 -7.85
C ASN A 164 14.10 -19.71 -6.87
N VAL A 165 13.95 -18.40 -7.05
CA VAL A 165 13.14 -17.54 -6.18
C VAL A 165 11.68 -18.01 -6.02
N GLU A 166 11.05 -18.63 -7.03
CA GLU A 166 9.67 -19.09 -6.84
C GLU A 166 9.58 -20.44 -6.12
N GLU A 167 10.59 -21.29 -6.29
CA GLU A 167 10.71 -22.60 -5.65
C GLU A 167 11.00 -22.43 -4.16
N MET A 168 12.05 -21.67 -3.81
CA MET A 168 12.32 -21.21 -2.44
C MET A 168 11.08 -20.67 -1.72
N LEU A 169 10.31 -19.83 -2.42
CA LEU A 169 9.10 -19.26 -1.83
C LEU A 169 7.95 -20.25 -1.71
N GLN A 170 7.91 -21.32 -2.50
CA GLN A 170 6.92 -22.40 -2.41
C GLN A 170 7.30 -23.40 -1.32
N ASP A 171 8.59 -23.59 -1.08
CA ASP A 171 9.14 -24.58 -0.15
C ASP A 171 9.12 -24.12 1.31
N LEU A 172 8.83 -22.83 1.57
CA LEU A 172 8.61 -22.28 2.92
C LEU A 172 7.65 -23.15 3.75
N ASP A 173 8.12 -23.62 4.89
CA ASP A 173 7.34 -24.39 5.86
C ASP A 173 6.40 -23.44 6.62
N THR A 174 5.23 -23.20 6.03
CA THR A 174 4.24 -22.30 6.59
C THR A 174 2.84 -22.90 6.52
N SER A 175 2.16 -22.91 7.65
CA SER A 175 0.79 -23.37 7.85
C SER A 175 -0.12 -22.21 8.29
N GLU A 176 -1.44 -22.36 8.08
CA GLU A 176 -2.42 -21.38 8.58
C GLU A 176 -2.38 -21.20 10.10
N THR A 177 -1.89 -22.19 10.83
CA THR A 177 -1.74 -22.18 12.29
C THR A 177 -0.65 -21.25 12.79
N ASP A 178 0.35 -20.95 11.95
CA ASP A 178 1.53 -20.21 12.35
C ASP A 178 1.26 -18.71 12.34
N PHE A 179 0.24 -18.29 11.59
CA PHE A 179 -0.14 -16.89 11.48
C PHE A 179 -1.02 -16.45 12.65
N LYS A 180 -0.77 -15.22 13.11
CA LYS A 180 -1.65 -14.54 14.06
C LYS A 180 -3.07 -14.44 13.50
N LYS A 181 -4.02 -15.09 14.18
CA LYS A 181 -5.45 -14.97 13.87
C LYS A 181 -5.98 -13.66 14.43
N THR A 182 -6.65 -12.88 13.58
CA THR A 182 -7.40 -11.69 14.01
C THR A 182 -8.87 -11.99 13.82
N ILE A 183 -9.54 -12.36 14.90
CA ILE A 183 -10.98 -12.51 14.92
C ILE A 183 -11.57 -11.11 15.09
N LYS A 184 -12.57 -10.80 14.27
CA LYS A 184 -13.32 -9.54 14.35
C LYS A 184 -14.79 -9.86 14.35
N GLU A 185 -15.47 -9.36 15.35
CA GLU A 185 -16.89 -9.57 15.52
C GLU A 185 -17.69 -8.75 14.51
N ASP A 186 -18.90 -9.20 14.18
CA ASP A 186 -19.74 -8.52 13.19
C ASP A 186 -20.05 -7.07 13.60
N TYR A 187 -20.25 -6.82 14.90
CA TYR A 187 -20.50 -5.47 15.44
C TYR A 187 -19.30 -4.52 15.27
N GLU A 188 -18.08 -5.03 15.00
CA GLU A 188 -16.90 -4.19 14.69
C GLU A 188 -16.79 -3.88 13.20
N GLU A 189 -17.40 -4.72 12.38
CA GLU A 189 -17.20 -4.78 10.93
C GLU A 189 -18.35 -4.15 10.15
N VAL A 190 -19.56 -4.18 10.69
CA VAL A 190 -20.76 -3.59 10.06
C VAL A 190 -21.59 -2.83 11.09
N PHE A 191 -22.34 -1.84 10.62
CA PHE A 191 -23.48 -1.30 11.35
C PHE A 191 -24.63 -2.29 11.27
N ASN A 192 -25.16 -2.69 12.43
CA ASN A 192 -26.40 -3.45 12.52
C ASN A 192 -27.61 -2.57 12.16
N ASP A 193 -28.81 -3.16 12.12
CA ASP A 193 -30.02 -2.45 11.66
C ASP A 193 -30.38 -1.25 12.55
N GLU A 194 -30.25 -1.38 13.87
CA GLU A 194 -30.52 -0.33 14.86
C GLU A 194 -29.46 0.77 14.81
N GLU A 195 -28.18 0.41 14.83
CA GLU A 195 -27.03 1.31 14.74
C GLU A 195 -27.08 2.15 13.45
N MET A 196 -27.42 1.52 12.32
CA MET A 196 -27.55 2.21 11.04
C MET A 196 -28.71 3.21 11.07
N SER A 197 -29.86 2.80 11.62
CA SER A 197 -31.04 3.67 11.74
C SER A 197 -30.75 4.88 12.64
N SER A 198 -30.17 4.65 13.82
CA SER A 198 -29.75 5.71 14.75
C SER A 198 -28.72 6.65 14.15
N MET A 199 -27.71 6.12 13.45
CA MET A 199 -26.70 6.93 12.75
C MET A 199 -27.34 7.78 11.64
N ILE A 200 -28.20 7.22 10.79
CA ILE A 200 -28.84 7.95 9.70
C ILE A 200 -29.73 9.08 10.24
N ASN A 201 -30.51 8.82 11.29
CA ASN A 201 -31.36 9.84 11.92
C ASN A 201 -30.52 10.98 12.50
N TYR A 202 -29.47 10.64 13.26
CA TYR A 202 -28.53 11.63 13.80
C TYR A 202 -27.91 12.50 12.69
N LEU A 203 -27.48 11.89 11.57
CA LEU A 203 -26.90 12.61 10.44
C LEU A 203 -27.91 13.55 9.76
N LYS A 204 -29.18 13.13 9.62
CA LYS A 204 -30.26 13.94 9.05
C LYS A 204 -30.63 15.14 9.93
N GLU A 205 -30.58 14.99 11.26
CA GLU A 205 -30.84 16.07 12.21
C GLU A 205 -29.66 17.06 12.33
N ASN A 206 -28.44 16.60 12.06
CA ASN A 206 -27.22 17.38 12.26
C ASN A 206 -26.49 17.62 10.93
N LEU A 207 -27.16 18.22 9.94
CA LEU A 207 -26.59 18.41 8.60
C LEU A 207 -25.44 19.42 8.62
N ASP A 208 -24.24 18.92 8.33
CA ASP A 208 -23.07 19.72 7.94
C ASP A 208 -22.34 19.02 6.78
N SER A 209 -21.35 19.67 6.15
CA SER A 209 -20.64 19.10 5.00
C SER A 209 -20.05 17.70 5.28
N LYS A 210 -19.56 17.43 6.51
CA LYS A 210 -19.00 16.13 6.88
C LYS A 210 -20.09 15.08 7.05
N ASN A 211 -21.19 15.43 7.72
CA ASN A 211 -22.32 14.54 7.97
C ASN A 211 -23.09 14.23 6.68
N ILE A 212 -23.24 15.19 5.76
CA ILE A 212 -23.77 14.97 4.41
C ILE A 212 -22.89 13.96 3.66
N GLY A 213 -21.56 14.10 3.75
CA GLY A 213 -20.64 13.15 3.13
C GLY A 213 -20.77 11.73 3.69
N ILE A 214 -20.90 11.59 5.01
CA ILE A 214 -21.12 10.29 5.67
C ILE A 214 -22.46 9.69 5.26
N LEU A 215 -23.52 10.50 5.18
CA LEU A 215 -24.86 10.05 4.78
C LEU A 215 -24.88 9.58 3.32
N LEU A 216 -24.18 10.28 2.43
CA LEU A 216 -23.98 9.83 1.04
C LEU A 216 -23.26 8.48 0.98
N MET A 217 -22.28 8.23 1.87
CA MET A 217 -21.62 6.92 1.96
C MET A 217 -22.58 5.80 2.37
N PHE A 218 -23.50 6.04 3.29
CA PHE A 218 -24.53 5.05 3.65
C PHE A 218 -25.49 4.77 2.49
N ALA A 219 -25.90 5.81 1.77
CA ALA A 219 -26.86 5.68 0.67
C ALA A 219 -26.29 5.02 -0.59
N THR A 220 -24.98 5.11 -0.82
CA THR A 220 -24.37 4.76 -2.12
C THR A 220 -23.17 3.81 -2.04
N GLY A 221 -22.64 3.59 -0.84
CA GLY A 221 -21.43 2.80 -0.64
C GLY A 221 -20.16 3.41 -1.24
N ILE A 222 -20.14 4.67 -1.66
CA ILE A 222 -18.95 5.33 -2.24
C ILE A 222 -17.71 5.19 -1.33
N ARG A 223 -16.51 5.00 -1.90
CA ARG A 223 -15.29 4.96 -1.08
C ARG A 223 -14.98 6.36 -0.55
N VAL A 224 -14.52 6.46 0.69
CA VAL A 224 -14.21 7.76 1.31
C VAL A 224 -13.19 8.60 0.51
N GLY A 225 -12.23 7.96 -0.18
CA GLY A 225 -11.28 8.65 -1.06
C GLY A 225 -11.92 9.19 -2.34
N GLU A 226 -12.95 8.52 -2.85
CA GLU A 226 -13.75 9.00 -4.00
C GLU A 226 -14.64 10.16 -3.55
N LEU A 227 -15.30 10.04 -2.39
CA LEU A 227 -16.15 11.07 -1.78
C LEU A 227 -15.46 12.43 -1.68
N VAL A 228 -14.29 12.48 -1.04
CA VAL A 228 -13.55 13.74 -0.84
C VAL A 228 -12.88 14.29 -2.11
N ALA A 229 -13.05 13.60 -3.24
CA ALA A 229 -12.55 14.00 -4.55
C ALA A 229 -13.70 14.34 -5.53
N LEU A 230 -14.96 14.31 -5.07
CA LEU A 230 -16.11 14.72 -5.87
C LEU A 230 -16.07 16.23 -6.15
N LYS A 231 -16.33 16.57 -7.41
CA LYS A 231 -16.49 17.93 -7.93
C LYS A 231 -17.96 18.16 -8.30
N HIS A 232 -18.37 19.40 -8.52
CA HIS A 232 -19.79 19.69 -8.85
C HIS A 232 -20.23 19.21 -10.24
N ASP A 233 -19.29 19.15 -11.20
CA ASP A 233 -19.54 18.80 -12.61
C ASP A 233 -19.97 17.35 -12.85
N VAL A 234 -19.90 16.47 -11.83
CA VAL A 234 -20.19 15.04 -12.00
C VAL A 234 -21.62 14.63 -11.64
N PHE A 235 -22.42 15.53 -11.04
CA PHE A 235 -23.77 15.23 -10.59
C PHE A 235 -24.80 15.47 -11.69
N ASP A 236 -25.65 14.48 -11.95
CA ASP A 236 -26.71 14.53 -12.95
C ASP A 236 -27.96 13.78 -12.45
N GLY A 237 -29.06 14.50 -12.23
CA GLY A 237 -30.27 13.96 -11.62
C GLY A 237 -30.04 13.25 -10.28
N ASN A 238 -30.44 11.99 -10.19
CA ASN A 238 -30.21 11.09 -9.05
C ASN A 238 -28.89 10.30 -9.17
N THR A 239 -27.94 10.74 -9.99
CA THR A 239 -26.68 10.03 -10.22
C THR A 239 -25.47 10.95 -10.08
N PHE A 240 -24.29 10.34 -9.88
CA PHE A 240 -23.03 11.04 -10.03
C PHE A 240 -21.91 10.14 -10.56
N LYS A 241 -20.98 10.74 -11.30
CA LYS A 241 -19.84 10.04 -11.90
C LYS A 241 -18.62 10.06 -10.98
N ILE A 242 -18.10 8.89 -10.63
CA ILE A 242 -16.82 8.76 -9.95
C ILE A 242 -15.72 8.70 -11.00
N ARG A 243 -14.78 9.65 -10.90
CA ARG A 243 -13.61 9.73 -11.80
C ARG A 243 -12.30 9.87 -11.05
N ARG A 244 -12.35 10.24 -9.78
CA ARG A 244 -11.18 10.66 -9.00
C ARG A 244 -11.13 9.94 -7.68
N THR A 245 -9.94 9.83 -7.12
CA THR A 245 -9.77 9.29 -5.78
C THR A 245 -8.59 9.94 -5.07
N GLU A 246 -8.77 10.24 -3.79
CA GLU A 246 -7.69 10.64 -2.92
C GLU A 246 -6.77 9.44 -2.65
N THR A 247 -5.47 9.68 -2.80
CA THR A 247 -4.43 8.79 -2.33
C THR A 247 -3.59 9.49 -1.27
N ARG A 248 -3.27 8.74 -0.21
CA ARG A 248 -2.44 9.19 0.89
C ARG A 248 -1.11 8.46 0.89
N TYR A 249 -0.03 9.19 1.11
CA TYR A 249 1.29 8.63 1.35
C TYR A 249 2.03 9.47 2.41
N LEU A 250 3.10 8.93 2.97
CA LEU A 250 3.95 9.64 3.91
C LEU A 250 4.98 10.47 3.13
N GLY A 251 5.01 11.78 3.31
CA GLY A 251 6.01 12.66 2.72
C GLY A 251 7.39 12.44 3.32
N GLU A 252 8.41 13.03 2.69
CA GLU A 252 9.80 12.98 3.18
C GLU A 252 9.96 13.69 4.53
N ASP A 253 9.08 14.65 4.82
CA ASP A 253 8.99 15.37 6.10
C ASP A 253 8.27 14.57 7.21
N GLY A 254 7.90 13.31 6.95
CA GLY A 254 7.17 12.46 7.88
C GLY A 254 5.69 12.83 8.03
N LYS A 255 5.16 13.79 7.26
CA LYS A 255 3.74 14.16 7.30
C LYS A 255 2.96 13.41 6.23
N TYR A 256 1.68 13.17 6.47
CA TYR A 256 0.82 12.57 5.45
C TYR A 256 0.49 13.58 4.36
N VAL A 257 0.86 13.24 3.12
CA VAL A 257 0.50 13.98 1.92
C VAL A 257 -0.76 13.35 1.32
N TYR A 258 -1.75 14.19 1.02
CA TYR A 258 -3.02 13.81 0.41
C TYR A 258 -3.07 14.38 -1.00
N SER A 259 -3.14 13.50 -2.00
CA SER A 259 -3.14 13.89 -3.42
C SER A 259 -4.33 13.28 -4.13
N VAL A 260 -4.96 14.04 -5.02
CA VAL A 260 -6.05 13.53 -5.87
C VAL A 260 -5.44 12.95 -7.13
N LYS A 261 -5.85 11.73 -7.47
CA LYS A 261 -5.58 11.17 -8.79
C LYS A 261 -6.77 11.43 -9.70
N GLU A 262 -6.49 12.02 -10.86
CA GLU A 262 -7.50 12.33 -11.88
C GLU A 262 -8.15 11.10 -12.50
N PHE A 263 -7.52 9.91 -12.35
CA PHE A 263 -8.07 8.64 -12.80
C PHE A 263 -7.93 7.56 -11.71
N PRO A 264 -8.95 6.70 -11.51
CA PRO A 264 -8.86 5.57 -10.60
C PRO A 264 -7.87 4.52 -11.14
N LYS A 265 -7.44 3.59 -10.27
CA LYS A 265 -6.46 2.57 -10.65
C LYS A 265 -6.97 1.52 -11.65
N SER A 266 -8.30 1.37 -11.77
CA SER A 266 -8.95 0.40 -12.64
C SER A 266 -10.10 1.07 -13.39
N GLU A 267 -10.45 0.56 -14.57
CA GLU A 267 -11.60 1.02 -15.35
C GLU A 267 -12.91 0.94 -14.56
N ALA A 268 -13.09 -0.12 -13.78
CA ALA A 268 -14.23 -0.28 -12.86
C ALA A 268 -14.31 0.82 -11.77
N GLY A 269 -13.24 1.58 -11.55
CA GLY A 269 -13.26 2.74 -10.67
C GLY A 269 -13.98 3.94 -11.29
N VAL A 270 -14.05 4.03 -12.63
CA VAL A 270 -14.82 5.03 -13.35
C VAL A 270 -16.23 4.52 -13.55
N ARG A 271 -17.19 5.08 -12.82
CA ARG A 271 -18.56 4.57 -12.80
C ARG A 271 -19.57 5.66 -12.54
N THR A 272 -20.80 5.43 -12.98
CA THR A 272 -21.97 6.20 -12.55
C THR A 272 -22.57 5.50 -11.34
N VAL A 273 -22.76 6.24 -10.26
CA VAL A 273 -23.38 5.75 -9.03
C VAL A 273 -24.79 6.32 -8.95
N VAL A 274 -25.75 5.45 -8.69
CA VAL A 274 -27.17 5.82 -8.51
C VAL A 274 -27.45 6.12 -7.04
N ILE A 275 -28.16 7.20 -6.77
CA ILE A 275 -28.64 7.57 -5.44
C ILE A 275 -30.10 7.11 -5.34
N PRO A 276 -30.49 6.38 -4.27
CA PRO A 276 -31.88 5.97 -4.09
C PRO A 276 -32.82 7.18 -4.01
N ASP A 277 -34.06 7.02 -4.46
CA ASP A 277 -35.02 8.13 -4.63
C ASP A 277 -35.26 8.93 -3.34
N ASP A 278 -35.38 8.24 -2.19
CA ASP A 278 -35.53 8.85 -0.86
C ASP A 278 -34.33 9.71 -0.42
N TYR A 279 -33.20 9.62 -1.13
CA TYR A 279 -31.98 10.36 -0.87
C TYR A 279 -31.66 11.39 -1.96
N VAL A 280 -32.51 11.57 -2.99
CA VAL A 280 -32.26 12.53 -4.09
C VAL A 280 -32.14 13.97 -3.58
N TRP A 281 -32.83 14.32 -2.49
CA TRP A 281 -32.68 15.62 -1.83
C TRP A 281 -31.24 15.91 -1.39
N LEU A 282 -30.40 14.89 -1.16
CA LEU A 282 -28.97 15.07 -0.87
C LEU A 282 -28.24 15.73 -2.03
N CYS A 283 -28.60 15.42 -3.29
CA CYS A 283 -27.98 16.06 -4.45
C CYS A 283 -28.17 17.58 -4.39
N SER A 284 -29.37 18.04 -4.05
CA SER A 284 -29.68 19.46 -3.91
C SER A 284 -28.86 20.10 -2.80
N LYS A 285 -28.74 19.45 -1.63
CA LYS A 285 -27.88 19.93 -0.54
C LYS A 285 -26.40 19.95 -0.94
N ILE A 286 -25.93 18.91 -1.62
CA ILE A 286 -24.55 18.80 -2.12
C ILE A 286 -24.21 19.95 -3.07
N LYS A 287 -25.09 20.30 -4.01
CA LYS A 287 -24.89 21.43 -4.92
C LYS A 287 -24.76 22.77 -4.20
N THR A 288 -25.39 22.92 -3.03
CA THR A 288 -25.25 24.13 -2.19
C THR A 288 -23.98 24.14 -1.34
N LEU A 289 -23.28 23.00 -1.19
CA LEU A 289 -22.00 22.96 -0.49
C LEU A 289 -20.90 23.53 -1.39
N ASN A 290 -20.25 24.60 -0.95
CA ASN A 290 -19.14 25.23 -1.66
C ASN A 290 -19.45 25.48 -3.16
N PRO A 291 -20.51 26.24 -3.48
CA PRO A 291 -21.07 26.31 -4.84
C PRO A 291 -20.11 26.92 -5.87
N PHE A 292 -19.14 27.71 -5.42
CA PHE A 292 -18.14 28.38 -6.28
C PHE A 292 -16.77 27.70 -6.25
N GLY A 293 -16.60 26.64 -5.46
CA GLY A 293 -15.32 25.95 -5.35
C GLY A 293 -15.25 24.69 -6.21
N GLU A 294 -14.03 24.20 -6.42
CA GLU A 294 -13.77 23.06 -7.30
C GLU A 294 -14.32 21.73 -6.73
N TYR A 295 -14.18 21.53 -5.41
CA TYR A 295 -14.58 20.31 -4.73
C TYR A 295 -15.84 20.53 -3.89
N VAL A 296 -16.71 19.52 -3.84
CA VAL A 296 -17.96 19.56 -3.07
C VAL A 296 -17.71 19.62 -1.56
N PHE A 297 -16.81 18.76 -1.08
CA PHE A 297 -16.57 18.59 0.36
C PHE A 297 -15.32 19.36 0.78
N THR A 298 -15.50 20.53 1.39
CA THR A 298 -14.44 21.42 1.87
C THR A 298 -14.56 21.72 3.36
N ASN A 299 -13.44 22.08 3.99
CA ASN A 299 -13.43 22.61 5.35
C ASN A 299 -13.99 24.05 5.37
N ASP A 300 -14.11 24.63 6.56
CA ASP A 300 -14.66 25.97 6.76
C ASP A 300 -13.78 27.09 6.15
N LYS A 301 -12.55 26.76 5.74
CA LYS A 301 -11.62 27.66 5.03
C LYS A 301 -11.69 27.54 3.50
N GLY A 302 -12.54 26.63 2.98
CA GLY A 302 -12.65 26.35 1.55
C GLY A 302 -11.66 25.32 1.01
N ASP A 303 -10.75 24.79 1.83
CA ASP A 303 -9.83 23.73 1.38
C ASP A 303 -10.57 22.39 1.27
N ARG A 304 -10.21 21.59 0.27
CA ARG A 304 -10.72 20.22 0.11
C ARG A 304 -10.55 19.40 1.41
N MET A 305 -11.62 18.76 1.85
CA MET A 305 -11.54 17.82 2.97
C MET A 305 -10.64 16.63 2.62
N THR A 306 -9.97 16.07 3.62
CA THR A 306 -9.25 14.80 3.46
C THR A 306 -10.09 13.65 3.97
N THR A 307 -9.77 12.43 3.55
CA THR A 307 -10.36 11.20 4.10
C THR A 307 -10.27 11.14 5.63
N ASN A 308 -9.26 11.76 6.23
CA ASN A 308 -9.08 11.82 7.68
C ASN A 308 -10.12 12.70 8.37
N CYS A 309 -10.60 13.77 7.72
CA CYS A 309 -11.67 14.63 8.25
C CYS A 309 -12.97 13.84 8.43
N ILE A 310 -13.35 13.07 7.40
CA ILE A 310 -14.54 12.22 7.43
C ILE A 310 -14.38 11.08 8.45
N ARG A 311 -13.21 10.41 8.46
CA ARG A 311 -12.91 9.37 9.45
C ARG A 311 -13.08 9.89 10.88
N ARG A 312 -12.43 11.00 11.23
CA ARG A 312 -12.52 11.58 12.58
C ARG A 312 -13.94 12.00 12.94
N ARG A 313 -14.72 12.53 11.98
CA ARG A 313 -16.13 12.86 12.22
C ARG A 313 -16.95 11.61 12.51
N LEU A 314 -16.81 10.56 11.69
CA LEU A 314 -17.50 9.29 11.90
C LEU A 314 -17.18 8.68 13.27
N GLU A 315 -15.90 8.67 13.66
CA GLU A 315 -15.47 8.15 14.96
C GLU A 315 -16.15 8.89 16.13
N ARG A 316 -16.27 10.22 16.04
CA ARG A 316 -17.00 11.02 17.05
C ARG A 316 -18.49 10.74 17.05
N ASN A 317 -19.11 10.58 15.88
CA ASN A 317 -20.53 10.24 15.79
C ASN A 317 -20.80 8.86 16.39
N CYS A 318 -19.93 7.87 16.13
CA CYS A 318 -20.00 6.55 16.76
C CYS A 318 -19.94 6.68 18.30
N GLN A 319 -18.97 7.43 18.82
CA GLN A 319 -18.84 7.64 20.28
C GLN A 319 -20.07 8.30 20.89
N LYS A 320 -20.65 9.30 20.24
CA LYS A 320 -21.86 9.99 20.72
C LYS A 320 -23.11 9.11 20.77
N LEU A 321 -23.20 8.16 19.84
CA LEU A 321 -24.32 7.24 19.71
C LEU A 321 -24.06 5.91 20.42
N GLU A 322 -22.97 5.80 21.18
CA GLU A 322 -22.55 4.57 21.87
C GLU A 322 -22.36 3.37 20.93
N ILE A 323 -22.03 3.66 19.66
CA ILE A 323 -21.73 2.67 18.63
C ILE A 323 -20.23 2.36 18.65
N TYR A 324 -19.87 1.08 18.50
CA TYR A 324 -18.47 0.69 18.37
C TYR A 324 -17.76 1.49 17.25
N LYS A 325 -16.53 1.89 17.51
CA LYS A 325 -15.75 2.74 16.61
C LYS A 325 -15.58 2.09 15.23
N LYS A 326 -16.23 2.66 14.21
CA LYS A 326 -16.19 2.15 12.83
C LYS A 326 -15.48 3.14 11.89
N SER A 327 -14.74 2.59 10.93
CA SER A 327 -14.10 3.38 9.87
C SER A 327 -15.05 3.59 8.68
N PRO A 328 -14.81 4.56 7.79
CA PRO A 328 -15.66 4.77 6.60
C PRO A 328 -15.77 3.54 5.69
N HIS A 329 -14.76 2.66 5.68
CA HIS A 329 -14.85 1.39 4.95
C HIS A 329 -15.87 0.41 5.55
N LYS A 330 -16.23 0.55 6.83
CA LYS A 330 -17.28 -0.25 7.47
C LYS A 330 -18.68 0.17 7.03
N ILE A 331 -18.90 1.46 6.77
CA ILE A 331 -20.13 1.95 6.11
C ILE A 331 -20.30 1.27 4.75
N ARG A 332 -19.24 1.29 3.95
CA ARG A 332 -19.23 0.61 2.65
C ARG A 332 -19.38 -0.90 2.81
N LYS A 333 -18.85 -1.47 3.88
CA LYS A 333 -19.03 -2.88 4.24
C LYS A 333 -20.50 -3.22 4.40
N THR A 334 -21.14 -2.49 5.31
CA THR A 334 -22.58 -2.51 5.57
C THR A 334 -23.41 -2.33 4.30
N TYR A 335 -23.07 -1.37 3.44
CA TYR A 335 -23.79 -1.16 2.18
C TYR A 335 -23.73 -2.39 1.27
N GLY A 336 -22.54 -2.97 1.08
CA GLY A 336 -22.39 -4.21 0.32
C GLY A 336 -23.15 -5.38 0.92
N THR A 337 -23.18 -5.49 2.25
CA THR A 337 -24.00 -6.49 2.97
C THR A 337 -25.49 -6.34 2.65
N ILE A 338 -26.05 -5.12 2.71
CA ILE A 338 -27.46 -4.86 2.39
C ILE A 338 -27.79 -5.34 0.98
N LEU A 339 -26.97 -4.96 -0.01
CA LEU A 339 -27.25 -5.33 -1.39
C LEU A 339 -27.24 -6.86 -1.59
N LEU A 340 -26.35 -7.57 -0.91
CA LEU A 340 -26.31 -9.03 -0.92
C LEU A 340 -27.53 -9.63 -0.21
N ASP A 341 -27.90 -9.13 0.97
CA ASP A 341 -29.06 -9.61 1.74
C ASP A 341 -30.38 -9.46 0.95
N HIS A 342 -30.47 -8.45 0.08
CA HIS A 342 -31.62 -8.21 -0.80
C HIS A 342 -31.55 -8.94 -2.14
N ASN A 343 -30.59 -9.85 -2.35
CA ASN A 343 -30.40 -10.61 -3.59
C ASN A 343 -30.34 -9.72 -4.85
N ILE A 344 -29.75 -8.53 -4.73
CA ILE A 344 -29.55 -7.63 -5.87
C ILE A 344 -28.60 -8.30 -6.86
N ASP A 345 -28.86 -8.10 -8.16
CA ASP A 345 -28.03 -8.63 -9.22
C ASP A 345 -26.53 -8.29 -9.00
N ARG A 346 -25.68 -9.33 -9.06
CA ARG A 346 -24.25 -9.22 -8.73
C ARG A 346 -23.54 -8.19 -9.60
N ARG A 347 -23.92 -8.07 -10.88
CA ARG A 347 -23.31 -7.10 -11.79
C ARG A 347 -23.67 -5.68 -11.38
N LEU A 348 -24.93 -5.42 -11.00
CA LEU A 348 -25.33 -4.12 -10.46
C LEU A 348 -24.56 -3.78 -9.17
N ILE A 349 -24.35 -4.74 -8.26
CA ILE A 349 -23.53 -4.54 -7.05
C ILE A 349 -22.09 -4.14 -7.43
N MET A 350 -21.47 -4.87 -8.36
CA MET A 350 -20.11 -4.59 -8.82
C MET A 350 -20.01 -3.21 -9.47
N GLU A 351 -20.98 -2.85 -10.31
CA GLU A 351 -21.05 -1.56 -10.99
C GLU A 351 -21.20 -0.43 -9.97
N GLN A 352 -22.14 -0.51 -9.04
CA GLN A 352 -22.39 0.51 -8.02
C GLN A 352 -21.22 0.68 -7.04
N MET A 353 -20.62 -0.43 -6.61
CA MET A 353 -19.46 -0.41 -5.71
C MET A 353 -18.17 -0.08 -6.47
N GLY A 354 -18.05 -0.38 -7.75
CA GLY A 354 -16.79 -0.29 -8.50
C GLY A 354 -15.78 -1.35 -8.05
N HIS A 355 -16.22 -2.61 -8.01
CA HIS A 355 -15.37 -3.79 -7.81
C HIS A 355 -15.13 -4.47 -9.16
N THR A 356 -13.90 -4.93 -9.41
CA THR A 356 -13.57 -5.73 -10.61
C THR A 356 -13.99 -7.20 -10.44
N ASP A 357 -14.25 -7.63 -9.21
CA ASP A 357 -14.64 -9.00 -8.88
C ASP A 357 -15.65 -8.98 -7.72
N ILE A 358 -16.74 -9.74 -7.86
CA ILE A 358 -17.77 -9.92 -6.84
C ILE A 358 -17.25 -10.67 -5.62
N SER A 359 -16.21 -11.50 -5.78
CA SER A 359 -15.58 -12.23 -4.66
C SER A 359 -15.11 -11.26 -3.57
N CYS A 360 -14.72 -10.04 -3.96
CA CYS A 360 -14.38 -8.98 -3.03
C CYS A 360 -15.59 -8.63 -2.16
N THR A 361 -16.78 -8.54 -2.74
CA THR A 361 -18.04 -8.28 -2.02
C THR A 361 -18.45 -9.48 -1.16
N GLU A 362 -18.51 -10.68 -1.71
CA GLU A 362 -18.99 -11.87 -0.98
C GLU A 362 -18.07 -12.22 0.21
N ASN A 363 -16.76 -12.32 -0.01
CA ASN A 363 -15.82 -12.76 1.02
C ASN A 363 -15.51 -11.69 2.06
N HIS A 364 -15.55 -10.41 1.69
CA HIS A 364 -15.19 -9.33 2.61
C HIS A 364 -16.38 -8.56 3.19
N TYR A 365 -17.57 -8.63 2.58
CA TYR A 365 -18.72 -7.77 2.95
C TYR A 365 -19.90 -8.55 3.53
N HIS A 366 -20.12 -9.82 3.19
CA HIS A 366 -21.27 -10.55 3.72
C HIS A 366 -21.06 -10.88 5.22
N ARG A 367 -21.77 -10.15 6.09
CA ARG A 367 -21.79 -10.30 7.55
C ARG A 367 -23.23 -10.29 8.04
N ASN A 368 -23.49 -10.85 9.22
CA ASN A 368 -24.85 -10.82 9.73
C ASN A 368 -25.10 -9.53 10.52
N ARG A 369 -25.94 -8.66 9.95
CA ARG A 369 -26.33 -7.38 10.57
C ARG A 369 -27.40 -7.49 11.64
N ARG A 370 -28.09 -8.62 11.76
CA ARG A 370 -29.19 -8.77 12.72
C ARG A 370 -28.63 -8.82 14.14
N ASN A 371 -29.34 -8.24 15.11
CA ASN A 371 -29.00 -8.40 16.53
C ASN A 371 -29.30 -9.83 17.01
N ILE A 372 -28.88 -10.17 18.22
CA ILE A 372 -29.02 -11.53 18.76
C ILE A 372 -30.49 -11.89 18.94
N GLU A 373 -31.31 -10.92 19.34
CA GLU A 373 -32.75 -11.08 19.55
C GLU A 373 -33.46 -11.48 18.25
N THR A 374 -33.18 -10.77 17.15
CA THR A 374 -33.74 -11.06 15.82
C THR A 374 -33.25 -12.40 15.31
N LYS A 375 -31.97 -12.74 15.51
CA LYS A 375 -31.44 -14.07 15.15
C LYS A 375 -32.18 -15.17 15.92
N SER A 376 -32.36 -14.98 17.22
CA SER A 376 -33.08 -15.91 18.09
C SER A 376 -34.51 -16.09 17.61
N GLN A 377 -35.25 -15.00 17.35
CA GLN A 377 -36.62 -15.06 16.83
C GLN A 377 -36.72 -15.80 15.50
N ILE A 378 -35.82 -15.54 14.54
CA ILE A 378 -35.81 -16.24 13.24
C ILE A 378 -35.58 -17.74 13.46
N ILE A 379 -34.57 -18.11 14.25
CA ILE A 379 -34.25 -19.52 14.50
C ILE A 379 -35.39 -20.21 15.25
N SER A 380 -35.97 -19.57 16.27
CA SER A 380 -37.11 -20.10 17.03
C SER A 380 -38.42 -20.17 16.23
N SER A 381 -38.53 -19.42 15.12
CA SER A 381 -39.69 -19.51 14.22
C SER A 381 -39.69 -20.77 13.36
N ILE A 382 -38.54 -21.43 13.21
CA ILE A 382 -38.37 -22.67 12.44
C ILE A 382 -39.06 -23.82 13.19
N PRO A 383 -40.11 -24.44 12.62
CA PRO A 383 -40.89 -25.49 13.29
C PRO A 383 -40.05 -26.64 13.86
N GLU A 384 -39.01 -27.05 13.16
CA GLU A 384 -38.11 -28.16 13.50
C GLU A 384 -37.26 -27.92 14.76
N PHE A 385 -37.07 -26.64 15.16
CA PHE A 385 -36.32 -26.26 16.36
C PHE A 385 -37.20 -25.92 17.54
N LYS A 386 -38.53 -26.03 17.41
CA LYS A 386 -39.43 -25.88 18.55
C LYS A 386 -39.31 -27.11 19.42
N ALA A 387 -38.81 -26.92 20.65
CA ALA A 387 -38.89 -27.95 21.68
C ALA A 387 -40.38 -28.21 21.97
N THR A 388 -40.87 -29.38 21.56
CA THR A 388 -42.22 -29.88 21.87
C THR A 388 -42.44 -30.03 23.36
#